data_AF-A0A3R6R7H4-F1
#
_entry.id   AF-A0A3R6R7H4-F1
#
_cell.length_a   1.000
_cell.length_b   1.000
_cell.length_c   1.000
_cell.angle_alpha   90.00
_cell.angle_beta   90.00
_cell.angle_gamma   90.00
#
_symmetry.space_group_name_H-M   'P 1'
#
loop_
_entity.id
_entity.type
_entity.pdbx_description
1 polymer ?
#
loop_
_entity_poly.entity_id
_entity_poly.type
_entity_poly.pdbx_seq_one_letter_code
_entity_poly.pdbx_strand_id
1 'polypeptide(L)'
;MRDITVCHPRLQTLTAQLVDKCAGAGLPIKIGESFRSVAEQDALYAQGRTQPGSIVTNAKGSSYSSQHQWGIAADFYRADGKGAYNEAGDYFKRVGEIAKQLGLAWGGDWKSIIDKPHVYLPDWGSGTGILKQKYGTFENFKKTWAAEDGAAASQPSAPQVSITDLKEVKSGSRGLRVLASPTLIIRTAPKGTDTGKRYTKDQRVQPLNKCFADGEPWIQTADGWISGKYLEGWLLQDGRWWYLLSGYTYRHDTVCRIDGQAYAFDSDGWMITADRIAADGHIK
;
A
#
# COMPACT_ATOMS: atom_id res chain seq x y z
N MET A 1 -25.39 6.20 5.98
CA MET A 1 -24.33 6.92 5.26
C MET A 1 -23.31 7.30 6.31
N ARG A 2 -22.10 6.76 6.21
CA ARG A 2 -21.05 7.09 7.16
C ARG A 2 -20.51 8.49 6.89
N ASP A 3 -20.02 9.14 7.94
CA ASP A 3 -19.47 10.48 7.87
C ASP A 3 -18.14 10.45 7.10
N ILE A 4 -18.07 11.17 5.97
CA ILE A 4 -16.83 11.27 5.18
C ILE A 4 -15.88 12.32 5.77
N THR A 5 -16.36 13.24 6.61
CA THR A 5 -15.58 14.37 7.13
C THR A 5 -14.47 13.96 8.10
N VAL A 6 -14.52 12.72 8.60
CA VAL A 6 -13.48 12.12 9.45
C VAL A 6 -12.35 11.46 8.65
N CYS A 7 -12.49 11.34 7.33
CA CYS A 7 -11.47 10.81 6.41
C CYS A 7 -10.47 11.89 5.98
N HIS A 8 -9.44 11.47 5.25
CA HIS A 8 -8.41 12.35 4.70
C HIS A 8 -9.04 13.49 3.85
N PRO A 9 -8.68 14.78 4.02
CA PRO A 9 -9.31 15.91 3.33
C PRO A 9 -9.37 15.75 1.80
N ARG A 10 -8.28 15.26 1.20
CA ARG A 10 -8.25 14.91 -0.22
C ARG A 10 -9.27 13.83 -0.62
N LEU A 11 -9.49 12.79 0.20
CA LEU A 11 -10.52 11.79 -0.07
C LEU A 11 -11.92 12.42 -0.03
N GLN A 12 -12.19 13.32 0.93
CA GLN A 12 -13.46 14.04 1.01
C GLN A 12 -13.73 14.82 -0.28
N THR A 13 -12.73 15.57 -0.74
CA THR A 13 -12.81 16.37 -1.96
C THR A 13 -13.04 15.50 -3.20
N LEU A 14 -12.25 14.43 -3.35
CA LEU A 14 -12.34 13.56 -4.53
C LEU A 14 -13.62 12.73 -4.56
N THR A 15 -14.13 12.29 -3.42
CA THR A 15 -15.40 11.56 -3.35
C THR A 15 -16.60 12.46 -3.65
N ALA A 16 -16.58 13.73 -3.22
CA ALA A 16 -17.58 14.71 -3.63
C ALA A 16 -17.56 14.94 -5.15
N GLN A 17 -16.37 15.16 -5.74
CA GLN A 17 -16.21 15.30 -7.19
C GLN A 17 -16.65 14.04 -7.95
N LEU A 18 -16.41 12.86 -7.39
CA LEU A 18 -16.84 11.59 -7.98
C LEU A 18 -18.37 11.51 -8.03
N VAL A 19 -19.06 11.83 -6.93
CA VAL A 19 -20.53 11.88 -6.88
C VAL A 19 -21.06 12.83 -7.97
N ASP A 20 -20.51 14.03 -8.08
CA ASP A 20 -20.95 15.04 -9.05
C ASP A 20 -20.70 14.61 -10.49
N LYS A 21 -19.50 14.12 -10.82
CA LYS A 21 -19.16 13.63 -12.18
C LYS A 21 -20.01 12.42 -12.57
N CYS A 22 -20.24 11.52 -11.63
CA CYS A 22 -21.07 10.35 -11.84
C CYS A 22 -22.54 10.73 -12.09
N ALA A 23 -23.08 11.69 -11.33
CA ALA A 23 -24.42 12.23 -11.59
C ALA A 23 -24.52 12.85 -13.00
N GLY A 24 -23.53 13.68 -13.39
CA GLY A 24 -23.48 14.28 -14.73
C GLY A 24 -23.33 13.26 -15.87
N ALA A 25 -22.73 12.10 -15.61
CA ALA A 25 -22.58 11.00 -16.56
C ALA A 25 -23.79 10.02 -16.59
N GLY A 26 -24.88 10.31 -15.86
CA GLY A 26 -26.05 9.43 -15.76
C GLY A 26 -25.79 8.15 -14.95
N LEU A 27 -24.80 8.18 -14.05
CA LEU A 27 -24.40 7.10 -13.15
C LEU A 27 -24.50 7.56 -11.69
N PRO A 28 -25.66 7.99 -11.17
CA PRO A 28 -25.73 8.59 -9.84
C PRO A 28 -25.34 7.60 -8.75
N ILE A 29 -24.33 7.93 -7.95
CA ILE A 29 -23.85 7.13 -6.82
C ILE A 29 -24.08 7.85 -5.48
N LYS A 30 -23.96 7.11 -4.38
CA LYS A 30 -23.86 7.65 -3.03
C LYS A 30 -22.73 6.94 -2.28
N ILE A 31 -22.12 7.62 -1.32
CA ILE A 31 -21.14 7.03 -0.41
C ILE A 31 -21.89 6.26 0.69
N GLY A 32 -21.56 4.97 0.85
CA GLY A 32 -22.13 4.08 1.86
C GLY A 32 -21.24 4.03 3.09
N GLU A 33 -20.00 3.61 2.89
CA GLU A 33 -18.98 3.41 3.92
C GLU A 33 -17.80 4.39 3.74
N SER A 34 -17.17 4.78 4.83
CA SER A 34 -16.03 5.71 4.87
C SER A 34 -15.04 5.26 5.94
N PHE A 35 -14.78 6.06 6.98
CA PHE A 35 -13.93 5.64 8.09
C PHE A 35 -14.57 4.50 8.89
N ARG A 36 -13.70 3.60 9.36
CA ARG A 36 -14.09 2.49 10.22
C ARG A 36 -13.10 2.36 11.36
N SER A 37 -13.57 2.45 12.59
CA SER A 37 -12.74 2.24 13.78
C SER A 37 -12.31 0.78 13.92
N VAL A 38 -11.32 0.55 14.80
CA VAL A 38 -10.85 -0.81 15.16
C VAL A 38 -12.01 -1.67 15.67
N ALA A 39 -12.82 -1.15 16.59
CA ALA A 39 -13.93 -1.90 17.18
C ALA A 39 -14.99 -2.30 16.13
N GLU A 40 -15.31 -1.39 15.21
CA GLU A 40 -16.24 -1.69 14.12
C GLU A 40 -15.67 -2.73 13.14
N GLN A 41 -14.38 -2.65 12.83
CA GLN A 41 -13.72 -3.64 11.97
C GLN A 41 -13.66 -5.01 12.65
N ASP A 42 -13.42 -5.09 13.96
CA ASP A 42 -13.50 -6.34 14.72
C ASP A 42 -14.91 -6.92 14.74
N ALA A 43 -15.95 -6.07 14.82
CA ALA A 43 -17.34 -6.51 14.72
C ALA A 43 -17.66 -7.10 13.33
N LEU A 44 -17.15 -6.52 12.24
CA LEU A 44 -17.27 -7.10 10.89
C LEU A 44 -16.48 -8.41 10.76
N TYR A 45 -15.29 -8.47 11.35
CA TYR A 45 -14.48 -9.69 11.35
C TYR A 45 -15.18 -10.84 12.09
N ALA A 46 -15.97 -10.54 13.13
CA ALA A 46 -16.75 -11.52 13.87
C ALA A 46 -17.90 -12.15 13.06
N GLN A 47 -18.43 -11.48 12.03
CA GLN A 47 -19.53 -12.00 11.20
C GLN A 47 -19.11 -13.27 10.44
N GLY A 48 -19.96 -14.29 10.50
CA GLY A 48 -19.69 -15.61 9.93
C GLY A 48 -18.60 -16.40 10.66
N ARG A 49 -18.11 -15.90 11.80
CA ARG A 49 -17.11 -16.57 12.66
C ARG A 49 -17.64 -16.79 14.07
N THR A 50 -17.82 -15.71 14.83
CA THR A 50 -18.34 -15.73 16.20
C THR A 50 -19.72 -15.07 16.32
N GLN A 51 -20.20 -14.45 15.24
CA GLN A 51 -21.55 -13.89 15.11
C GLN A 51 -22.21 -14.42 13.83
N PRO A 52 -23.56 -14.56 13.78
CA PRO A 52 -24.27 -14.93 12.56
C PRO A 52 -24.03 -13.92 11.41
N GLY A 53 -24.08 -14.40 10.16
CA GLY A 53 -23.91 -13.58 8.96
C GLY A 53 -22.86 -14.14 8.00
N SER A 54 -22.71 -13.51 6.83
CA SER A 54 -21.65 -13.86 5.87
C SER A 54 -20.32 -13.25 6.30
N ILE A 55 -19.20 -13.90 5.95
CA ILE A 55 -17.87 -13.32 6.11
C ILE A 55 -17.73 -12.17 5.10
N VAL A 56 -17.71 -10.94 5.58
CA VAL A 56 -17.56 -9.72 4.76
C VAL A 56 -16.14 -9.14 4.80
N THR A 57 -15.28 -9.64 5.69
CA THR A 57 -13.88 -9.22 5.78
C THR A 57 -12.98 -10.32 6.35
N ASN A 58 -11.70 -10.27 5.96
CA ASN A 58 -10.63 -11.11 6.50
C ASN A 58 -9.70 -10.36 7.46
N ALA A 59 -9.87 -9.03 7.61
CA ALA A 59 -9.00 -8.20 8.44
C ALA A 59 -9.58 -8.02 9.84
N LYS A 60 -8.81 -8.38 10.87
CA LYS A 60 -9.09 -7.99 12.26
C LYS A 60 -8.86 -6.49 12.41
N GLY A 61 -9.68 -5.80 13.21
CA GLY A 61 -9.52 -4.38 13.49
C GLY A 61 -8.15 -4.05 14.06
N SER A 62 -7.66 -4.87 14.99
CA SER A 62 -6.33 -4.67 15.60
C SER A 62 -5.15 -4.77 14.61
N SER A 63 -5.37 -5.35 13.43
CA SER A 63 -4.32 -5.50 12.40
C SER A 63 -4.12 -4.25 11.53
N TYR A 64 -5.03 -3.26 11.62
CA TYR A 64 -5.07 -2.09 10.73
C TYR A 64 -4.95 -2.43 9.24
N SER A 65 -5.45 -3.62 8.85
CA SER A 65 -5.30 -4.15 7.48
C SER A 65 -6.40 -3.70 6.52
N SER A 66 -7.36 -2.90 6.98
CA SER A 66 -8.37 -2.27 6.13
C SER A 66 -8.04 -0.79 5.88
N GLN A 67 -8.12 -0.35 4.62
CA GLN A 67 -7.88 1.04 4.24
C GLN A 67 -8.90 2.02 4.86
N HIS A 68 -10.11 1.55 5.20
CA HIS A 68 -11.12 2.35 5.93
C HIS A 68 -10.64 2.77 7.32
N GLN A 69 -9.80 1.97 7.97
CA GLN A 69 -9.24 2.29 9.29
C GLN A 69 -8.20 3.41 9.24
N TRP A 70 -7.75 3.76 8.04
CA TRP A 70 -6.80 4.85 7.81
C TRP A 70 -7.47 6.11 7.28
N GLY A 71 -8.79 6.08 7.05
CA GLY A 71 -9.52 7.22 6.51
C GLY A 71 -9.14 7.58 5.07
N ILE A 72 -8.57 6.63 4.31
CA ILE A 72 -8.14 6.85 2.92
C ILE A 72 -9.02 6.15 1.89
N ALA A 73 -10.08 5.48 2.32
CA ALA A 73 -10.99 4.72 1.47
C ALA A 73 -12.46 5.01 1.76
N ALA A 74 -13.30 4.81 0.74
CA ALA A 74 -14.74 4.93 0.81
C ALA A 74 -15.39 3.91 -0.14
N ASP A 75 -16.56 3.41 0.24
CA ASP A 75 -17.37 2.55 -0.62
C ASP A 75 -18.55 3.31 -1.16
N PHE A 76 -18.76 3.24 -2.47
CA PHE A 76 -19.92 3.80 -3.14
C PHE A 76 -20.94 2.72 -3.51
N TYR A 77 -22.19 3.13 -3.67
CA TYR A 77 -23.24 2.27 -4.19
C TYR A 77 -24.07 2.98 -5.25
N ARG A 78 -24.70 2.18 -6.11
CA ARG A 78 -25.58 2.64 -7.19
C ARG A 78 -26.84 3.29 -6.62
N ALA A 79 -27.14 4.51 -7.06
CA ALA A 79 -28.25 5.32 -6.54
C ALA A 79 -29.29 5.71 -7.61
N ASP A 80 -29.44 4.92 -8.68
CA ASP A 80 -30.43 5.12 -9.74
C ASP A 80 -31.75 4.35 -9.52
N GLY A 81 -31.94 3.79 -8.32
CA GLY A 81 -33.13 3.02 -7.96
C GLY A 81 -33.17 1.58 -8.47
N LYS A 82 -32.14 1.09 -9.19
CA LYS A 82 -32.12 -0.27 -9.75
C LYS A 82 -31.47 -1.33 -8.83
N GLY A 83 -31.21 -0.96 -7.58
CA GLY A 83 -30.53 -1.79 -6.58
C GLY A 83 -29.08 -1.35 -6.35
N ALA A 84 -28.70 -1.25 -5.08
CA ALA A 84 -27.43 -0.65 -4.65
C ALA A 84 -26.18 -1.36 -5.19
N TYR A 85 -26.27 -2.67 -5.43
CA TYR A 85 -25.18 -3.53 -5.92
C TYR A 85 -25.55 -4.23 -7.24
N ASN A 86 -26.39 -3.59 -8.05
CA ASN A 86 -26.77 -4.10 -9.35
C ASN A 86 -25.74 -3.72 -10.41
N GLU A 87 -25.15 -4.73 -11.04
CA GLU A 87 -24.05 -4.61 -11.98
C GLU A 87 -24.46 -4.38 -13.43
N ALA A 88 -25.77 -4.33 -13.71
CA ALA A 88 -26.28 -4.17 -15.07
C ALA A 88 -25.68 -2.95 -15.77
N GLY A 89 -25.11 -3.20 -16.96
CA GLY A 89 -24.48 -2.18 -17.80
C GLY A 89 -23.07 -1.77 -17.38
N ASP A 90 -22.31 -2.69 -16.77
CA ASP A 90 -20.94 -2.47 -16.27
C ASP A 90 -20.84 -1.25 -15.34
N TYR A 91 -21.88 -1.04 -14.53
CA TYR A 91 -22.10 0.20 -13.79
C TYR A 91 -20.89 0.59 -12.94
N PHE A 92 -20.43 -0.32 -12.08
CA PHE A 92 -19.31 -0.05 -11.18
C PHE A 92 -17.98 0.12 -11.91
N LYS A 93 -17.78 -0.57 -13.04
CA LYS A 93 -16.59 -0.37 -13.89
C LYS A 93 -16.57 1.05 -14.44
N ARG A 94 -17.70 1.53 -14.95
CA ARG A 94 -17.81 2.91 -15.48
C ARG A 94 -17.58 3.96 -14.40
N VAL A 95 -18.10 3.73 -13.18
CA VAL A 95 -17.80 4.59 -12.02
C VAL A 95 -16.31 4.53 -11.65
N GLY A 96 -15.73 3.33 -11.62
CA GLY A 96 -14.30 3.12 -11.35
C GLY A 96 -13.38 3.86 -12.31
N GLU A 97 -13.71 3.91 -13.61
CA GLU A 97 -12.96 4.71 -14.59
C GLU A 97 -13.05 6.22 -14.31
N ILE A 98 -14.20 6.72 -13.88
CA ILE A 98 -14.35 8.13 -13.46
C ILE A 98 -13.53 8.41 -12.20
N ALA A 99 -13.55 7.50 -11.22
CA ALA A 99 -12.75 7.60 -10.00
C ALA A 99 -11.25 7.69 -10.32
N LYS A 100 -10.77 6.86 -11.25
CA LYS A 100 -9.38 6.90 -11.73
C LYS A 100 -9.01 8.21 -12.41
N GLN A 101 -9.90 8.79 -13.20
CA GLN A 101 -9.68 10.11 -13.82
C GLN A 101 -9.56 11.24 -12.78
N LEU A 102 -10.16 11.07 -11.60
CA LEU A 102 -10.06 12.00 -10.47
C LEU A 102 -8.81 11.76 -9.60
N GLY A 103 -8.01 10.73 -9.88
CA GLY A 103 -6.82 10.38 -9.10
C GLY A 103 -7.08 9.43 -7.93
N LEU A 104 -8.27 8.82 -7.84
CA LEU A 104 -8.52 7.70 -6.93
C LEU A 104 -8.07 6.38 -7.57
N ALA A 105 -7.67 5.41 -6.76
CA ALA A 105 -7.60 4.02 -7.19
C ALA A 105 -8.91 3.29 -6.88
N TRP A 106 -9.14 2.16 -7.56
CA TRP A 106 -10.40 1.44 -7.55
C TRP A 106 -10.20 -0.05 -7.22
N GLY A 107 -10.97 -0.58 -6.28
CA GLY A 107 -10.89 -1.98 -5.83
C GLY A 107 -11.36 -3.00 -6.88
N GLY A 108 -12.07 -2.54 -7.92
CA GLY A 108 -12.39 -3.38 -9.08
C GLY A 108 -11.19 -3.81 -9.91
N ASP A 109 -10.05 -3.13 -9.79
CA ASP A 109 -8.79 -3.47 -10.48
C ASP A 109 -7.92 -4.46 -9.67
N TRP A 110 -8.36 -4.88 -8.48
CA TRP A 110 -7.62 -5.86 -7.67
C TRP A 110 -7.61 -7.27 -8.30
N LYS A 111 -6.56 -8.05 -8.02
CA LYS A 111 -6.40 -9.40 -8.57
C LYS A 111 -7.15 -10.48 -7.78
N SER A 112 -7.46 -10.23 -6.51
CA SER A 112 -8.21 -11.13 -5.63
C SER A 112 -8.93 -10.32 -4.57
N ILE A 113 -10.09 -10.85 -4.13
CA ILE A 113 -11.09 -10.11 -3.35
C ILE A 113 -11.47 -8.80 -4.07
N ILE A 114 -11.90 -8.93 -5.33
CA ILE A 114 -12.31 -7.80 -6.15
C ILE A 114 -13.46 -7.07 -5.45
N ASP A 115 -13.24 -5.81 -5.10
CA ASP A 115 -14.20 -4.98 -4.37
C ASP A 115 -14.60 -3.77 -5.22
N LYS A 116 -15.67 -3.94 -6.01
CA LYS A 116 -16.10 -2.95 -6.99
C LYS A 116 -16.68 -1.66 -6.39
N PRO A 117 -17.36 -1.70 -5.22
CA PRO A 117 -17.72 -0.48 -4.48
C PRO A 117 -16.54 0.37 -3.99
N HIS A 118 -15.35 -0.21 -3.85
CA HIS A 118 -14.26 0.39 -3.08
C HIS A 118 -13.40 1.36 -3.90
N VAL A 119 -13.19 2.58 -3.39
CA VAL A 119 -12.23 3.56 -3.92
C VAL A 119 -11.30 4.08 -2.81
N TYR A 120 -10.07 4.43 -3.18
CA TYR A 120 -9.06 4.83 -2.19
C TYR A 120 -7.99 5.78 -2.76
N LEU A 121 -7.30 6.48 -1.85
CA LEU A 121 -6.12 7.28 -2.20
C LEU A 121 -4.91 6.35 -2.50
N PRO A 122 -4.28 6.43 -3.68
CA PRO A 122 -3.29 5.45 -4.13
C PRO A 122 -1.90 5.59 -3.49
N ASP A 123 -1.64 6.67 -2.76
CA ASP A 123 -0.31 7.12 -2.31
C ASP A 123 0.36 6.13 -1.36
N TRP A 124 -0.44 5.29 -0.69
CA TRP A 124 0.03 4.27 0.23
C TRP A 124 -0.15 2.84 -0.30
N GLY A 125 -0.41 2.71 -1.61
CA GLY A 125 -0.59 1.44 -2.31
C GLY A 125 -2.00 0.86 -2.15
N SER A 126 -2.21 -0.32 -2.74
CA SER A 126 -3.50 -1.05 -2.71
C SER A 126 -3.78 -1.77 -1.38
N GLY A 127 -2.93 -1.58 -0.37
CA GLY A 127 -3.07 -2.16 0.97
C GLY A 127 -2.63 -1.16 2.03
N THR A 128 -2.51 -1.59 3.28
CA THR A 128 -2.16 -0.69 4.40
C THR A 128 -0.72 -0.83 4.88
N GLY A 129 0.10 -1.63 4.20
CA GLY A 129 1.49 -1.92 4.63
C GLY A 129 2.33 -0.65 4.83
N ILE A 130 2.26 0.29 3.88
CA ILE A 130 3.00 1.56 3.97
C ILE A 130 2.51 2.41 5.13
N LEU A 131 1.19 2.51 5.32
CA LEU A 131 0.57 3.29 6.40
C LEU A 131 0.98 2.75 7.78
N LYS A 132 0.87 1.44 7.95
CA LYS A 132 1.32 0.71 9.13
C LYS A 132 2.80 0.96 9.41
N GLN A 133 3.64 0.79 8.40
CA GLN A 133 5.09 0.99 8.51
C GLN A 133 5.47 2.42 8.92
N LYS A 134 4.82 3.43 8.31
CA LYS A 134 5.21 4.85 8.44
C LYS A 134 4.59 5.52 9.67
N TYR A 135 3.38 5.14 10.04
CA TYR A 135 2.60 5.87 11.05
C TYR A 135 2.20 5.00 12.25
N GLY A 136 2.13 3.67 12.09
CA GLY A 136 1.73 2.71 13.12
C GLY A 136 0.24 2.75 13.47
N THR A 137 -0.32 3.95 13.68
CA THR A 137 -1.73 4.15 14.02
C THR A 137 -2.39 5.22 13.16
N PHE A 138 -3.72 5.14 13.04
CA PHE A 138 -4.52 6.17 12.39
C PHE A 138 -4.30 7.55 13.01
N GLU A 139 -4.22 7.66 14.33
CA GLU A 139 -4.03 8.96 15.00
C GLU A 139 -2.69 9.61 14.65
N ASN A 140 -1.62 8.81 14.49
CA ASN A 140 -0.33 9.33 14.04
C ASN A 140 -0.37 9.76 12.58
N PHE A 141 -1.07 9.01 11.73
CA PHE A 141 -1.27 9.39 10.34
C PHE A 141 -2.10 10.66 10.21
N LYS A 142 -3.21 10.77 10.94
CA LYS A 142 -4.11 11.93 10.92
C LYS A 142 -3.41 13.23 11.29
N LYS A 143 -2.42 13.18 12.19
CA LYS A 143 -1.59 14.35 12.55
C LYS A 143 -0.78 14.90 11.36
N THR A 144 -0.52 14.11 10.31
CA THR A 144 0.25 14.56 9.15
C THR A 144 -0.59 15.31 8.12
N TRP A 145 -1.92 15.20 8.15
CA TRP A 145 -2.80 15.79 7.13
C TRP A 145 -2.66 17.31 7.04
N ALA A 146 -2.49 17.99 8.18
CA ALA A 146 -2.32 19.45 8.21
C ALA A 146 -0.99 19.93 7.55
N ALA A 147 0.04 19.08 7.50
CA ALA A 147 1.30 19.40 6.84
C ALA A 147 1.22 19.17 5.31
N GLU A 148 0.30 18.32 4.85
CA GLU A 148 0.12 17.98 3.43
C GLU A 148 -0.75 19.02 2.69
N ASP A 149 -1.73 19.63 3.37
CA ASP A 149 -2.60 20.66 2.78
C ASP A 149 -1.86 21.97 2.40
N GLY A 150 -0.68 22.23 2.96
CA GLY A 150 0.16 23.40 2.64
C GLY A 150 0.96 23.29 1.33
N ALA A 151 1.05 22.10 0.72
CA ALA A 151 1.85 21.84 -0.48
C ALA A 151 1.01 21.71 -1.76
N ALA A 152 -0.33 21.73 -1.66
CA ALA A 152 -1.23 21.44 -2.77
C ALA A 152 -1.78 22.72 -3.44
N ALA A 153 -0.90 23.49 -4.09
CA ALA A 153 -1.31 24.54 -5.03
C ALA A 153 -0.31 24.69 -6.19
N SER A 154 -0.14 23.64 -6.99
CA SER A 154 0.42 23.76 -8.36
C SER A 154 -0.03 22.57 -9.21
N GLN A 155 -0.84 22.82 -10.24
CA GLN A 155 -1.11 21.91 -11.35
C GLN A 155 0.07 21.95 -12.37
N PRO A 156 0.22 20.93 -13.22
CA PRO A 156 1.52 20.33 -13.51
C PRO A 156 2.26 20.94 -14.70
N SER A 157 3.56 21.13 -14.54
CA SER A 157 4.54 21.09 -15.62
C SER A 157 5.12 19.67 -15.75
N ALA A 158 5.58 19.33 -16.96
CA ALA A 158 6.08 18.03 -17.44
C ALA A 158 6.99 17.21 -16.48
N PRO A 159 7.12 15.88 -16.66
CA PRO A 159 7.39 14.93 -15.59
C PRO A 159 8.83 15.03 -15.08
N GLN A 160 9.01 15.70 -13.95
CA GLN A 160 10.07 15.39 -13.02
C GLN A 160 9.55 14.27 -12.13
N VAL A 161 10.15 13.07 -12.24
CA VAL A 161 9.85 11.93 -11.38
C VAL A 161 10.01 12.41 -9.93
N SER A 162 8.89 12.64 -9.27
CA SER A 162 8.84 13.09 -7.90
C SER A 162 9.20 11.88 -7.04
N ILE A 163 10.45 11.81 -6.59
CA ILE A 163 10.91 10.79 -5.64
C ILE A 163 10.28 11.14 -4.28
N THR A 164 9.02 10.77 -4.07
CA THR A 164 8.23 11.25 -2.92
C THR A 164 8.61 10.64 -1.57
N ASP A 165 9.44 9.58 -1.52
CA ASP A 165 9.78 8.90 -0.26
C ASP A 165 11.16 8.22 -0.32
N LEU A 166 12.23 8.99 -0.53
CA LEU A 166 13.59 8.45 -0.40
C LEU A 166 13.86 8.10 1.06
N LYS A 167 14.19 6.82 1.32
CA LYS A 167 14.53 6.31 2.65
C LYS A 167 15.86 5.59 2.61
N GLU A 168 16.74 5.93 3.55
CA GLU A 168 17.96 5.16 3.78
C GLU A 168 17.58 3.76 4.25
N VAL A 169 18.23 2.76 3.67
CA VAL A 169 18.09 1.37 4.09
C VAL A 169 19.44 0.68 4.07
N LYS A 170 19.60 -0.31 4.93
CA LYS A 170 20.79 -1.17 4.99
C LYS A 170 20.40 -2.62 4.89
N SER A 171 21.36 -3.48 4.58
CA SER A 171 21.21 -4.93 4.70
C SER A 171 22.34 -5.46 5.57
N GLY A 172 22.18 -6.70 6.08
CA GLY A 172 23.29 -7.43 6.69
C GLY A 172 24.38 -7.78 5.68
N SER A 173 25.46 -8.39 6.17
CA SER A 173 26.63 -8.80 5.38
C SER A 173 26.29 -9.60 4.11
N ARG A 174 25.20 -10.39 4.12
CA ARG A 174 24.73 -11.18 2.98
C ARG A 174 24.10 -10.37 1.85
N GLY A 175 23.68 -9.13 2.10
CA GLY A 175 22.97 -8.30 1.11
C GLY A 175 21.62 -8.88 0.66
N LEU A 176 21.00 -8.20 -0.30
CA LEU A 176 19.79 -8.67 -0.98
C LEU A 176 20.17 -9.63 -2.11
N ARG A 177 19.45 -10.74 -2.23
CA ARG A 177 19.53 -11.67 -3.36
C ARG A 177 18.73 -11.14 -4.54
N VAL A 178 19.35 -11.10 -5.71
CA VAL A 178 18.65 -10.83 -6.97
C VAL A 178 17.92 -12.09 -7.44
N LEU A 179 16.61 -11.98 -7.66
CA LEU A 179 15.74 -13.09 -8.09
C LEU A 179 15.39 -13.04 -9.59
N ALA A 180 15.63 -11.92 -10.26
CA ALA A 180 15.33 -11.77 -11.68
C ALA A 180 16.14 -12.76 -12.53
N SER A 181 15.51 -13.34 -13.55
CA SER A 181 16.13 -14.28 -14.48
C SER A 181 15.95 -13.80 -15.93
N PRO A 182 17.00 -13.76 -16.76
CA PRO A 182 18.39 -14.10 -16.42
C PRO A 182 19.11 -12.98 -15.65
N THR A 183 18.66 -11.73 -15.78
CA THR A 183 19.31 -10.56 -15.20
C THR A 183 18.32 -9.50 -14.74
N LEU A 184 18.78 -8.58 -13.89
CA LEU A 184 18.06 -7.38 -13.43
C LEU A 184 18.73 -6.12 -14.00
N ILE A 185 17.91 -5.26 -14.61
CA ILE A 185 18.33 -3.97 -15.19
C ILE A 185 18.72 -2.98 -14.10
N ILE A 186 19.89 -2.36 -14.24
CA ILE A 186 20.33 -1.24 -13.42
C ILE A 186 20.05 0.07 -14.18
N ARG A 187 19.39 1.01 -13.52
CA ARG A 187 18.94 2.29 -14.10
C ARG A 187 19.60 3.49 -13.44
N THR A 188 19.65 4.61 -14.16
CA THR A 188 20.22 5.88 -13.69
C THR A 188 19.39 6.51 -12.56
N ALA A 189 18.08 6.30 -12.57
CA ALA A 189 17.12 6.75 -11.58
C ALA A 189 15.96 5.73 -11.47
N PRO A 190 15.10 5.81 -10.45
CA PRO A 190 13.83 5.10 -10.43
C PRO A 190 13.07 5.36 -11.73
N LYS A 191 12.65 4.29 -12.44
CA LYS A 191 12.03 4.36 -13.79
C LYS A 191 12.88 5.04 -14.88
N GLY A 192 14.11 5.44 -14.56
CA GLY A 192 15.01 6.16 -15.46
C GLY A 192 15.59 5.29 -16.56
N THR A 193 16.59 5.83 -17.26
CA THR A 193 17.24 5.15 -18.38
C THR A 193 18.03 3.92 -17.92
N ASP A 194 18.07 2.93 -18.81
CA ASP A 194 18.93 1.76 -18.67
C ASP A 194 20.41 2.19 -18.75
N THR A 195 21.22 1.74 -17.79
CA THR A 195 22.67 2.01 -17.76
C THR A 195 23.49 1.08 -18.64
N GLY A 196 22.88 0.02 -19.18
CA GLY A 196 23.56 -1.10 -19.85
C GLY A 196 24.14 -2.14 -18.88
N LYS A 197 24.23 -1.85 -17.58
CA LYS A 197 24.70 -2.79 -16.55
C LYS A 197 23.57 -3.69 -16.05
N ARG A 198 23.93 -4.88 -15.57
CA ARG A 198 23.00 -5.90 -15.08
C ARG A 198 23.53 -6.57 -13.83
N TYR A 199 22.61 -6.95 -12.93
CA TYR A 199 22.90 -7.97 -11.94
C TYR A 199 22.36 -9.32 -12.41
N THR A 200 23.07 -10.40 -12.11
CA THR A 200 22.64 -11.77 -12.46
C THR A 200 21.76 -12.36 -11.37
N LYS A 201 20.99 -13.40 -11.72
CA LYS A 201 20.25 -14.19 -10.74
C LYS A 201 21.19 -14.69 -9.62
N ASP A 202 20.69 -14.66 -8.39
CA ASP A 202 21.35 -15.05 -7.15
C ASP A 202 22.53 -14.15 -6.71
N GLN A 203 22.91 -13.15 -7.51
CA GLN A 203 23.88 -12.14 -7.10
C GLN A 203 23.42 -11.40 -5.83
N ARG A 204 24.36 -11.11 -4.94
CA ARG A 204 24.13 -10.33 -3.71
C ARG A 204 24.49 -8.87 -3.92
N VAL A 205 23.59 -7.98 -3.51
CA VAL A 205 23.75 -6.53 -3.66
C VAL A 205 23.46 -5.81 -2.34
N GLN A 206 24.19 -4.73 -2.09
CA GLN A 206 23.98 -3.89 -0.92
C GLN A 206 23.05 -2.72 -1.26
N PRO A 207 21.94 -2.54 -0.53
CA PRO A 207 21.06 -1.41 -0.69
C PRO A 207 21.63 -0.18 0.02
N LEU A 208 21.40 1.00 -0.57
CA LEU A 208 21.74 2.29 0.00
C LEU A 208 20.48 3.06 0.38
N ASN A 209 19.52 3.10 -0.56
CA ASN A 209 18.24 3.77 -0.38
C ASN A 209 17.11 2.95 -1.00
N LYS A 210 15.89 3.24 -0.57
CA LYS A 210 14.66 2.80 -1.22
C LYS A 210 13.78 4.00 -1.52
N CYS A 211 12.94 3.86 -2.53
CA CYS A 211 11.83 4.76 -2.76
C CYS A 211 10.72 4.06 -3.54
N PHE A 212 9.60 4.76 -3.69
CA PHE A 212 8.59 4.43 -4.69
C PHE A 212 8.61 5.50 -5.78
N ALA A 213 8.48 5.05 -7.03
CA ALA A 213 8.28 5.92 -8.19
C ALA A 213 7.15 5.33 -9.03
N ASP A 214 6.07 6.10 -9.20
CA ASP A 214 4.82 5.66 -9.83
C ASP A 214 4.27 4.36 -9.24
N GLY A 215 4.27 4.26 -7.89
CA GLY A 215 3.81 3.07 -7.16
C GLY A 215 4.71 1.85 -7.28
N GLU A 216 5.83 1.93 -8.03
CA GLU A 216 6.80 0.85 -8.17
C GLU A 216 7.94 0.99 -7.17
N PRO A 217 8.34 -0.09 -6.49
CA PRO A 217 9.42 -0.03 -5.52
C PRO A 217 10.79 -0.08 -6.19
N TRP A 218 11.69 0.77 -5.72
CA TRP A 218 13.06 0.89 -6.21
C TRP A 218 14.07 0.81 -5.08
N ILE A 219 15.17 0.11 -5.31
CA ILE A 219 16.32 0.04 -4.42
C ILE A 219 17.52 0.63 -5.15
N GLN A 220 18.21 1.55 -4.49
CA GLN A 220 19.48 2.07 -4.94
C GLN A 220 20.60 1.18 -4.44
N THR A 221 21.53 0.83 -5.32
CA THR A 221 22.80 0.18 -5.02
C THR A 221 23.96 1.09 -5.44
N ALA A 222 25.20 0.65 -5.23
CA ALA A 222 26.39 1.38 -5.69
C ALA A 222 26.44 1.58 -7.22
N ASP A 223 25.80 0.68 -8.00
CA ASP A 223 25.81 0.77 -9.46
C ASP A 223 24.63 1.55 -10.05
N GLY A 224 23.58 1.81 -9.27
CA GLY A 224 22.39 2.53 -9.71
C GLY A 224 21.10 2.00 -9.09
N TRP A 225 19.98 2.21 -9.77
CA TRP A 225 18.65 1.88 -9.29
C TRP A 225 18.12 0.58 -9.92
N ILE A 226 17.63 -0.32 -9.08
CA ILE A 226 17.04 -1.59 -9.48
C ILE A 226 15.62 -1.72 -8.95
N SER A 227 14.79 -2.50 -9.65
CA SER A 227 13.43 -2.76 -9.16
C SER A 227 13.46 -3.61 -7.89
N GLY A 228 12.81 -3.13 -6.84
CA GLY A 228 12.69 -3.84 -5.57
C GLY A 228 11.84 -5.11 -5.66
N LYS A 229 11.07 -5.29 -6.74
CA LYS A 229 10.21 -6.46 -6.94
C LYS A 229 10.99 -7.76 -7.15
N TYR A 230 12.27 -7.68 -7.51
CA TYR A 230 13.08 -8.85 -7.85
C TYR A 230 14.19 -9.10 -6.84
N LEU A 231 13.93 -8.78 -5.57
CA LEU A 231 14.91 -8.90 -4.50
C LEU A 231 14.32 -9.72 -3.35
N GLU A 232 15.21 -10.36 -2.61
CA GLU A 232 14.89 -11.01 -1.33
C GLU A 232 16.03 -10.80 -0.34
N GLY A 233 15.70 -10.51 0.91
CA GLY A 233 16.68 -10.40 1.98
C GLY A 233 16.29 -9.44 3.08
N TRP A 234 17.17 -9.32 4.07
CA TRP A 234 16.97 -8.45 5.22
C TRP A 234 17.18 -6.98 4.85
N LEU A 235 16.27 -6.12 5.31
CA LEU A 235 16.39 -4.68 5.24
C LEU A 235 16.24 -4.07 6.63
N LEU A 236 17.20 -3.21 6.97
CA LEU A 236 17.17 -2.34 8.14
C LEU A 236 16.69 -0.96 7.69
N GLN A 237 15.61 -0.49 8.28
CA GLN A 237 15.04 0.83 8.02
C GLN A 237 14.60 1.43 9.36
N ASP A 238 14.97 2.69 9.63
CA ASP A 238 14.56 3.40 10.84
C ASP A 238 14.84 2.60 12.14
N GLY A 239 15.97 1.87 12.17
CA GLY A 239 16.39 1.05 13.32
C GLY A 239 15.66 -0.28 13.47
N ARG A 240 14.77 -0.66 12.55
CA ARG A 240 13.99 -1.90 12.60
C ARG A 240 14.27 -2.78 11.38
N TRP A 241 14.33 -4.09 11.61
CA TRP A 241 14.55 -5.08 10.55
C TRP A 241 13.22 -5.58 9.99
N TRP A 242 13.18 -5.82 8.68
CA TRP A 242 12.12 -6.54 7.99
C TRP A 242 12.73 -7.41 6.89
N TYR A 243 11.98 -8.43 6.46
CA TYR A 243 12.46 -9.35 5.43
C TYR A 243 11.71 -9.14 4.11
N LEU A 244 12.41 -8.62 3.11
CA LEU A 244 11.93 -8.44 1.76
C LEU A 244 11.82 -9.79 1.05
N LEU A 245 10.68 -10.02 0.42
CA LEU A 245 10.39 -11.16 -0.46
C LEU A 245 10.10 -10.67 -1.88
N SER A 246 10.17 -11.60 -2.82
CA SER A 246 9.81 -11.37 -4.22
C SER A 246 8.47 -10.65 -4.38
N GLY A 247 8.35 -9.80 -5.39
CA GLY A 247 7.19 -8.94 -5.61
C GLY A 247 7.09 -7.75 -4.67
N TYR A 248 8.15 -7.47 -3.89
CA TYR A 248 8.14 -6.47 -2.82
C TYR A 248 7.10 -6.78 -1.73
N THR A 249 7.06 -8.05 -1.35
CA THR A 249 6.20 -8.56 -0.28
C THR A 249 7.03 -8.85 0.98
N TYR A 250 6.40 -9.20 2.09
CA TYR A 250 7.08 -9.50 3.35
C TYR A 250 6.22 -10.39 4.26
N ARG A 251 6.85 -10.97 5.27
CA ARG A 251 6.20 -11.75 6.33
C ARG A 251 5.60 -10.80 7.36
N HIS A 252 4.39 -11.06 7.85
CA HIS A 252 3.75 -10.33 8.96
C HIS A 252 2.88 -11.30 9.77
N ASP A 253 2.58 -10.96 11.02
CA ASP A 253 1.75 -11.75 11.96
C ASP A 253 2.18 -13.22 12.04
N THR A 254 3.49 -13.50 11.99
CA THR A 254 3.96 -14.86 11.79
C THR A 254 5.31 -15.11 12.42
N VAL A 255 5.53 -16.38 12.79
CA VAL A 255 6.85 -16.93 13.10
C VAL A 255 7.25 -17.83 11.94
N CYS A 256 8.39 -17.55 11.30
CA CYS A 256 8.86 -18.36 10.19
C CYS A 256 10.37 -18.64 10.29
N ARG A 257 10.83 -19.67 9.58
CA ARG A 257 12.25 -19.96 9.45
C ARG A 257 12.82 -19.31 8.21
N ILE A 258 13.91 -18.57 8.37
CA ILE A 258 14.70 -17.95 7.31
C ILE A 258 16.14 -18.41 7.53
N ASP A 259 16.75 -19.04 6.52
CA ASP A 259 18.10 -19.62 6.60
C ASP A 259 18.30 -20.54 7.83
N GLY A 260 17.28 -21.33 8.17
CA GLY A 260 17.30 -22.29 9.27
C GLY A 260 16.97 -21.71 10.65
N GLN A 261 16.99 -20.38 10.81
CA GLN A 261 16.69 -19.69 12.07
C GLN A 261 15.23 -19.21 12.11
N ALA A 262 14.58 -19.31 13.28
CA ALA A 262 13.23 -18.81 13.49
C ALA A 262 13.23 -17.31 13.81
N TYR A 263 12.29 -16.57 13.21
CA TYR A 263 12.04 -15.15 13.40
C TYR A 263 10.55 -14.89 13.57
N ALA A 264 10.21 -13.91 14.40
CA ALA A 264 8.85 -13.44 14.61
C ALA A 264 8.67 -12.04 14.00
N PHE A 265 7.55 -11.83 13.32
CA PHE A 265 7.19 -10.56 12.69
C PHE A 265 5.86 -10.04 13.25
N ASP A 266 5.79 -8.74 13.49
CA ASP A 266 4.56 -8.06 13.90
C ASP A 266 3.57 -7.92 12.72
N SER A 267 2.43 -7.29 12.98
CA SER A 267 1.37 -7.07 11.98
C SER A 267 1.80 -6.23 10.79
N ASP A 268 2.91 -5.50 10.94
CA ASP A 268 3.41 -4.55 9.96
C ASP A 268 4.61 -5.12 9.21
N GLY A 269 5.06 -6.32 9.60
CA GLY A 269 6.15 -7.05 9.00
C GLY A 269 7.53 -6.70 9.55
N TRP A 270 7.59 -5.97 10.66
CA TRP A 270 8.83 -5.74 11.37
C TRP A 270 9.17 -6.93 12.25
N MET A 271 10.45 -7.26 12.30
CA MET A 271 10.96 -8.28 13.19
C MET A 271 10.84 -7.83 14.66
N ILE A 272 10.32 -8.72 15.50
CA ILE A 272 10.08 -8.46 16.93
C ILE A 272 11.29 -8.84 17.81
N THR A 273 12.06 -9.86 17.41
CA THR A 273 13.15 -10.43 18.22
C THR A 273 14.42 -9.58 18.15
N ALA A 274 14.48 -8.53 18.98
CA ALA A 274 15.58 -7.56 19.02
C ALA A 274 16.90 -8.10 19.61
N ASP A 275 16.88 -9.26 20.23
CA ASP A 275 17.98 -9.83 21.03
C ASP A 275 19.04 -10.58 20.23
N ARG A 276 18.80 -10.87 18.95
CA ARG A 276 19.64 -11.84 18.22
C ARG A 276 20.38 -11.34 17.00
N ILE A 277 20.29 -10.08 16.57
CA ILE A 277 21.03 -9.61 15.38
C ILE A 277 22.04 -8.51 15.75
N ALA A 278 23.33 -8.78 15.52
CA ALA A 278 24.41 -7.81 15.62
C ALA A 278 24.32 -6.78 14.47
N ALA A 279 24.96 -5.62 14.64
CA ALA A 279 24.86 -4.49 13.70
C ALA A 279 25.37 -4.79 12.27
N ASP A 280 26.09 -5.90 12.08
CA ASP A 280 26.59 -6.42 10.80
C ASP A 280 25.65 -7.44 10.13
N GLY A 281 24.49 -7.71 10.74
CA GLY A 281 23.50 -8.67 10.25
C GLY A 281 23.83 -10.14 10.55
N HIS A 282 24.84 -10.41 11.38
CA HIS A 282 25.06 -11.74 11.95
C HIS A 282 24.21 -11.97 13.20
N ILE A 283 23.87 -13.23 13.46
CA ILE A 283 23.03 -13.63 14.58
C ILE A 283 23.91 -14.01 15.79
N LYS A 284 23.56 -13.53 16.99
CA LYS A 284 24.10 -14.01 18.28
C LYS A 284 23.36 -15.26 18.75
#